data_AF-A0A925I8B3-F1
#
_entry.id   AF-A0A925I8B3-F1
#
_cell.length_a   1.000
_cell.length_b   1.000
_cell.length_c   1.000
_cell.angle_alpha   90.00
_cell.angle_beta   90.00
_cell.angle_gamma   90.00
#
_symmetry.space_group_name_H-M   'P 1'
#
loop_
_entity.id
_entity.type
_entity.pdbx_description
1 polymer ?
#
loop_
_entity_poly.entity_id
_entity_poly.type
_entity_poly.pdbx_seq_one_letter_code
_entity_poly.pdbx_strand_id
1 'polypeptide(L)'
;MKKIILLTCISLLLSACSPEASVTSETKPTATTEFSWGKESAKLQMAIRVTDDSLEICLKNNGTDTIKVCSHINAMDLDWITIELKNSKDSIRTLRVGDAVRTGSQMNTKTLKGGESFFYYVDLNYWALQEINSRKALAPGNYNLSVSYKAQDCFYPSKDYWNGEVSAGPLFYEVK
;
A
#
# COMPACT_ATOMS: atom_id res chain seq x y z
N MET A 1 34.19 -68.79 29.24
CA MET A 1 33.94 -69.11 30.66
C MET A 1 34.08 -67.84 31.50
N LYS A 2 33.16 -67.69 32.49
CA LYS A 2 32.99 -66.68 33.56
C LYS A 2 34.15 -65.70 33.87
N LYS A 3 33.81 -64.40 34.03
CA LYS A 3 33.60 -63.76 35.36
C LYS A 3 32.95 -62.37 35.25
N ILE A 4 32.02 -62.13 36.17
CA ILE A 4 31.30 -60.90 36.51
C ILE A 4 32.22 -60.01 37.38
N ILE A 5 32.12 -58.68 37.29
CA ILE A 5 32.08 -57.75 38.43
C ILE A 5 31.30 -56.48 38.02
N LEU A 6 30.32 -56.16 38.87
CA LEU A 6 29.48 -54.98 38.91
C LEU A 6 30.30 -53.79 39.44
N LEU A 7 30.22 -52.61 38.82
CA LEU A 7 30.40 -51.36 39.56
C LEU A 7 29.48 -50.27 39.01
N THR A 8 28.49 -49.96 39.83
CA THR A 8 27.53 -48.87 39.73
C THR A 8 28.25 -47.54 40.00
N CYS A 9 28.13 -46.58 39.09
CA CYS A 9 28.36 -45.16 39.40
C CYS A 9 27.09 -44.39 39.04
N ILE A 10 26.36 -44.01 40.08
CA ILE A 10 25.29 -43.02 40.04
C ILE A 10 25.96 -41.65 39.95
N SER A 11 25.67 -40.90 38.91
CA SER A 11 25.94 -39.46 38.85
C SER A 11 24.64 -38.75 38.50
N LEU A 12 24.08 -38.10 39.51
CA LEU A 12 23.01 -37.12 39.42
C LEU A 12 23.54 -35.79 38.87
N LEU A 13 22.60 -34.97 38.36
CA LEU A 13 22.71 -33.55 37.94
C LEU A 13 23.09 -33.36 36.45
N LEU A 14 22.42 -32.54 35.64
CA LEU A 14 21.36 -31.54 35.82
C LEU A 14 20.49 -31.51 34.55
N SER A 15 19.20 -31.26 34.72
CA SER A 15 18.31 -30.82 33.65
C SER A 15 18.81 -29.48 33.12
N ALA A 16 19.37 -29.48 31.91
CA ALA A 16 19.51 -28.27 31.12
C ALA A 16 18.34 -28.25 30.13
N CYS A 17 17.30 -27.52 30.54
CA CYS A 17 16.26 -27.02 29.66
C CYS A 17 16.93 -26.31 28.48
N SER A 18 16.94 -26.94 27.30
CA SER A 18 17.24 -26.22 26.06
C SER A 18 16.12 -25.21 25.87
N PRO A 19 16.42 -23.90 25.76
CA PRO A 19 15.43 -23.00 25.20
C PRO A 19 15.21 -23.45 23.76
N GLU A 20 14.03 -24.01 23.49
CA GLU A 20 13.48 -24.06 22.16
C GLU A 20 13.61 -22.64 21.60
N ALA A 21 14.51 -22.48 20.63
CA ALA A 21 14.56 -21.29 19.83
C ALA A 21 13.17 -21.18 19.20
N SER A 22 12.39 -20.21 19.68
CA SER A 22 11.11 -19.83 19.09
C SER A 22 11.35 -19.53 17.62
N VAL A 23 11.03 -20.49 16.76
CA VAL A 23 10.84 -20.25 15.34
C VAL A 23 9.57 -19.41 15.26
N THR A 24 9.74 -18.09 15.33
CA THR A 24 8.73 -17.16 14.80
C THR A 24 8.73 -17.37 13.29
N SER A 25 7.87 -18.27 12.83
CA SER A 25 7.43 -18.28 11.44
C SER A 25 6.75 -16.94 11.20
N GLU A 26 7.49 -15.99 10.60
CA GLU A 26 6.90 -14.83 9.94
C GLU A 26 5.96 -15.39 8.87
N THR A 27 4.67 -15.42 9.19
CA THR A 27 3.62 -15.77 8.26
C THR A 27 3.68 -14.78 7.12
N LYS A 28 4.21 -15.22 5.97
CA LYS A 28 4.13 -14.49 4.71
C LYS A 28 2.68 -14.04 4.51
N PRO A 29 2.37 -12.75 4.47
CA PRO A 29 1.00 -12.29 4.27
C PRO A 29 0.53 -12.74 2.89
N THR A 30 -0.48 -13.60 2.86
CA THR A 30 -1.21 -13.97 1.65
C THR A 30 -1.75 -12.70 1.00
N ALA A 31 -1.58 -12.57 -0.32
CA ALA A 31 -2.17 -11.47 -1.09
C ALA A 31 -3.65 -11.30 -0.70
N THR A 32 -4.00 -10.13 -0.17
CA THR A 32 -5.36 -9.87 0.31
C THR A 32 -6.28 -9.72 -0.90
N THR A 33 -7.19 -10.66 -1.11
CA THR A 33 -8.19 -10.56 -2.20
C THR A 33 -9.23 -9.47 -1.97
N GLU A 34 -9.38 -9.03 -0.72
CA GLU A 34 -10.32 -7.99 -0.31
C GLU A 34 -9.70 -6.59 -0.31
N PHE A 35 -10.54 -5.58 -0.57
CA PHE A 35 -10.15 -4.19 -0.46
C PHE A 35 -10.03 -3.75 1.00
N SER A 36 -8.94 -3.08 1.34
CA SER A 36 -8.80 -2.31 2.58
C SER A 36 -9.43 -0.94 2.38
N TRP A 37 -10.62 -0.73 2.94
CA TRP A 37 -11.36 0.53 2.85
C TRP A 37 -10.86 1.57 3.86
N GLY A 38 -10.69 2.79 3.35
CA GLY A 38 -10.41 3.98 4.14
C GLY A 38 -11.66 4.63 4.73
N LYS A 39 -11.46 5.75 5.43
CA LYS A 39 -12.58 6.57 5.93
C LYS A 39 -13.22 7.36 4.78
N GLU A 40 -14.54 7.41 4.76
CA GLU A 40 -15.28 8.27 3.84
C GLU A 40 -15.06 9.76 4.15
N SER A 41 -14.95 10.57 3.11
CA SER A 41 -14.85 12.03 3.18
C SER A 41 -15.70 12.67 2.09
N ALA A 42 -16.67 13.49 2.49
CA ALA A 42 -17.59 14.19 1.59
C ALA A 42 -18.16 13.26 0.49
N LYS A 43 -18.72 12.11 0.90
CA LYS A 43 -19.32 11.07 0.05
C LYS A 43 -18.33 10.23 -0.77
N LEU A 44 -17.05 10.59 -0.84
CA LEU A 44 -16.04 9.77 -1.51
C LEU A 44 -15.35 8.87 -0.50
N GLN A 45 -15.13 7.61 -0.87
CA GLN A 45 -14.35 6.67 -0.09
C GLN A 45 -13.29 6.03 -0.99
N MET A 46 -12.11 5.79 -0.43
CA MET A 46 -11.04 5.08 -1.13
C MET A 46 -10.85 3.68 -0.53
N ALA A 47 -10.49 2.72 -1.38
CA ALA A 47 -10.06 1.39 -1.00
C ALA A 47 -8.78 1.04 -1.75
N ILE A 48 -7.94 0.20 -1.14
CA ILE A 48 -6.73 -0.32 -1.79
C ILE A 48 -6.62 -1.83 -1.67
N ARG A 49 -6.01 -2.45 -2.66
CA ARG A 49 -5.66 -3.87 -2.66
C ARG A 49 -4.33 -4.06 -3.37
N VAL A 50 -3.46 -4.90 -2.82
CA VAL A 50 -2.26 -5.37 -3.53
C VAL A 50 -2.61 -6.66 -4.27
N THR A 51 -2.29 -6.69 -5.56
CA THR A 51 -2.27 -7.88 -6.39
C THR A 51 -0.82 -8.31 -6.63
N ASP A 52 -0.60 -9.44 -7.31
CA ASP A 52 0.75 -9.99 -7.52
C ASP A 52 1.74 -8.97 -8.13
N ASP A 53 1.26 -8.11 -9.04
CA ASP A 53 2.12 -7.19 -9.80
C ASP A 53 1.69 -5.71 -9.69
N SER A 54 0.60 -5.39 -8.99
CA SER A 54 0.09 -4.01 -8.96
C SER A 54 -0.69 -3.66 -7.70
N LEU A 55 -0.71 -2.37 -7.38
CA LEU A 55 -1.61 -1.77 -6.41
C LEU A 55 -2.88 -1.33 -7.14
N GLU A 56 -4.01 -1.90 -6.74
CA GLU A 56 -5.33 -1.43 -7.15
C GLU A 56 -5.84 -0.39 -6.17
N ILE A 57 -6.29 0.75 -6.70
CA ILE A 57 -6.93 1.83 -5.93
C ILE A 57 -8.36 2.01 -6.45
N CYS A 58 -9.33 1.92 -5.56
CA CYS A 58 -10.75 2.13 -5.86
C CYS A 58 -11.22 3.43 -5.22
N LEU A 59 -11.80 4.34 -6.01
CA LEU A 59 -12.55 5.50 -5.53
C LEU A 59 -14.04 5.23 -5.73
N LYS A 60 -14.82 5.30 -4.66
CA LYS A 60 -16.26 5.06 -4.68
C LYS A 60 -17.03 6.30 -4.21
N ASN A 61 -18.06 6.66 -4.96
CA ASN A 61 -19.05 7.63 -4.52
C ASN A 61 -20.12 6.91 -3.68
N ASN A 62 -20.07 7.04 -2.35
CA ASN A 62 -21.06 6.51 -1.43
C ASN A 62 -22.30 7.41 -1.29
N GLY A 63 -22.30 8.60 -1.89
CA GLY A 63 -23.45 9.49 -1.94
C GLY A 63 -24.50 9.06 -2.94
N THR A 64 -25.60 9.83 -3.02
CA THR A 64 -26.65 9.67 -4.04
C THR A 64 -26.44 10.59 -5.25
N ASP A 65 -25.80 11.75 -5.02
CA ASP A 65 -25.56 12.75 -6.05
C ASP A 65 -24.40 12.35 -6.95
N THR A 66 -24.40 12.86 -8.18
CA THR A 66 -23.26 12.71 -9.08
C THR A 66 -22.11 13.63 -8.67
N ILE A 67 -20.89 13.10 -8.66
CA ILE A 67 -19.67 13.87 -8.41
C ILE A 67 -18.69 13.70 -9.58
N LYS A 68 -17.80 14.66 -9.77
CA LYS A 68 -16.65 14.57 -10.67
C LYS A 68 -15.40 14.44 -9.84
N VAL A 69 -14.64 13.37 -10.08
CA VAL A 69 -13.31 13.18 -9.51
C VAL A 69 -12.25 13.45 -10.57
N CYS A 70 -11.12 13.94 -10.10
CA CYS A 70 -9.94 14.18 -10.89
C CYS A 70 -9.28 12.81 -11.14
N SER A 71 -9.09 12.44 -12.42
CA SER A 71 -8.67 11.08 -12.82
C SER A 71 -7.20 10.98 -13.22
N HIS A 72 -6.76 11.71 -14.23
CA HIS A 72 -5.33 11.86 -14.54
C HIS A 72 -5.08 13.29 -15.05
N ILE A 73 -3.87 13.80 -14.93
CA ILE A 73 -3.45 14.98 -15.71
C ILE A 73 -2.20 14.64 -16.48
N ASN A 74 -2.21 15.03 -17.76
CA ASN A 74 -1.00 15.14 -18.57
C ASN A 74 -0.17 16.38 -18.17
N ALA A 75 -0.05 16.70 -16.88
CA ALA A 75 0.60 17.93 -16.38
C ALA A 75 1.65 17.63 -15.32
N MET A 76 2.69 18.47 -15.34
CA MET A 76 3.58 18.67 -14.20
C MET A 76 2.75 19.33 -13.08
N ASP A 77 2.88 18.83 -11.85
CA ASP A 77 2.51 19.51 -10.59
C ASP A 77 1.18 19.16 -9.91
N LEU A 78 0.43 18.15 -10.36
CA LEU A 78 -0.74 17.68 -9.60
C LEU A 78 -0.67 16.17 -9.31
N ASP A 79 -0.05 15.87 -8.18
CA ASP A 79 0.03 14.53 -7.60
C ASP A 79 -1.20 14.27 -6.73
N TRP A 80 -2.35 14.00 -7.37
CA TRP A 80 -3.54 13.70 -6.57
C TRP A 80 -3.37 12.40 -5.80
N ILE A 81 -2.63 11.44 -6.33
CA ILE A 81 -2.35 10.16 -5.67
C ILE A 81 -0.93 10.16 -5.14
N THR A 82 -0.82 10.01 -3.82
CA THR A 82 0.45 9.78 -3.12
C THR A 82 0.42 8.41 -2.47
N ILE A 83 1.50 7.65 -2.61
CA ILE A 83 1.68 6.32 -2.02
C ILE A 83 2.84 6.40 -1.04
N GLU A 84 2.58 6.05 0.21
CA GLU A 84 3.58 5.98 1.26
C GLU A 84 3.94 4.51 1.54
N LEU A 85 5.23 4.18 1.44
CA LEU A 85 5.78 2.88 1.78
C LEU A 85 6.67 3.02 3.01
N LYS A 86 6.24 2.52 4.15
CA LYS A 86 6.99 2.54 5.41
C LYS A 86 7.57 1.16 5.70
N ASN A 87 8.90 1.04 5.78
CA ASN A 87 9.53 -0.25 6.08
C ASN A 87 9.62 -0.53 7.59
N SER A 88 10.12 -1.72 7.96
CA SER A 88 10.29 -2.16 9.37
C SER A 88 11.29 -1.34 10.18
N LYS A 89 12.11 -0.50 9.53
CA LYS A 89 13.06 0.42 10.17
C LYS A 89 12.51 1.86 10.27
N ASP A 90 11.20 2.01 10.13
CA ASP A 90 10.50 3.30 10.08
C ASP A 90 10.96 4.25 8.96
N SER A 91 11.71 3.76 7.97
CA SER A 91 12.07 4.56 6.80
C SER A 91 10.89 4.63 5.84
N ILE A 92 10.55 5.86 5.46
CA ILE A 92 9.42 6.17 4.58
C ILE A 92 9.93 6.46 3.17
N ARG A 93 9.34 5.80 2.18
CA ARG A 93 9.46 6.16 0.77
C ARG A 93 8.10 6.63 0.27
N THR A 94 8.05 7.85 -0.24
CA THR A 94 6.86 8.39 -0.89
C THR A 94 6.99 8.28 -2.40
N LEU A 95 5.97 7.73 -3.06
CA LEU A 95 5.82 7.73 -4.50
C LEU A 95 4.66 8.64 -4.89
N ARG A 96 4.90 9.47 -5.91
CA ARG A 96 3.91 10.30 -6.58
C ARG A 96 3.49 9.62 -7.88
N VAL A 97 2.18 9.56 -8.12
CA VAL A 97 1.60 8.93 -9.31
C VAL A 97 0.93 10.02 -10.16
N GLY A 98 1.49 10.29 -11.33
CA GLY A 98 1.04 11.35 -12.26
C GLY A 98 1.96 11.47 -13.49
N ASP A 99 1.45 12.00 -14.61
CA ASP A 99 2.19 11.95 -15.88
C ASP A 99 3.53 12.71 -15.84
N ALA A 100 4.58 12.07 -16.34
CA ALA A 100 5.95 12.58 -16.34
C ALA A 100 6.23 13.59 -17.50
N VAL A 101 5.65 14.81 -17.47
CA VAL A 101 5.91 15.98 -18.37
C VAL A 101 5.07 15.93 -19.70
N ARG A 102 4.40 16.97 -20.30
CA ARG A 102 4.68 18.39 -20.67
C ARG A 102 3.40 19.26 -20.89
N THR A 103 3.60 20.57 -20.76
CA THR A 103 2.75 21.74 -21.13
C THR A 103 1.70 21.53 -22.23
N GLY A 104 0.46 21.96 -21.96
CA GLY A 104 -0.71 21.82 -22.85
C GLY A 104 -1.82 20.91 -22.29
N SER A 105 -1.70 20.58 -21.01
CA SER A 105 -2.39 19.52 -20.30
C SER A 105 -3.88 19.80 -20.06
N GLN A 106 -4.73 18.85 -20.41
CA GLN A 106 -6.12 18.84 -19.98
C GLN A 106 -6.26 17.99 -18.73
N MET A 107 -7.02 18.50 -17.75
CA MET A 107 -7.46 17.73 -16.60
C MET A 107 -8.46 16.68 -17.07
N ASN A 108 -8.14 15.40 -16.91
CA ASN A 108 -9.10 14.35 -17.16
C ASN A 108 -9.93 14.12 -15.89
N THR A 109 -11.24 14.15 -16.04
CA THR A 109 -12.18 13.90 -14.93
C THR A 109 -12.96 12.62 -15.19
N LYS A 110 -13.42 11.99 -14.11
CA LYS A 110 -14.41 10.93 -14.15
C LYS A 110 -15.65 11.37 -13.39
N THR A 111 -16.79 11.23 -14.04
CA THR A 111 -18.10 11.42 -13.42
C THR A 111 -18.52 10.11 -12.78
N LEU A 112 -18.85 10.16 -11.48
CA LEU A 112 -19.33 9.04 -10.69
C LEU A 112 -20.73 9.34 -10.19
N LYS A 113 -21.72 8.59 -10.64
CA LYS A 113 -23.06 8.60 -10.04
C LYS A 113 -23.00 8.03 -8.62
N GLY A 114 -24.06 8.24 -7.85
CA GLY A 114 -24.17 7.62 -6.54
C GLY A 114 -24.04 6.09 -6.61
N GLY A 115 -23.16 5.53 -5.79
CA GLY A 115 -22.83 4.11 -5.77
C GLY A 115 -21.77 3.67 -6.79
N GLU A 116 -21.41 4.49 -7.79
CA GLU A 116 -20.40 4.12 -8.78
C GLU A 116 -18.98 4.14 -8.22
N SER A 117 -18.10 3.37 -8.87
CA SER A 117 -16.68 3.27 -8.51
C SER A 117 -15.79 3.45 -9.73
N PHE A 118 -14.57 3.91 -9.46
CA PHE A 118 -13.51 4.07 -10.44
C PHE A 118 -12.21 3.48 -9.91
N PHE A 119 -11.44 2.84 -10.79
CA PHE A 119 -10.27 2.05 -10.42
C PHE A 119 -9.01 2.57 -11.10
N TYR A 120 -7.90 2.57 -10.35
CA TYR A 120 -6.54 2.74 -10.85
C TYR A 120 -5.72 1.50 -10.58
N TYR A 121 -4.80 1.22 -11.49
CA TYR A 121 -3.82 0.16 -11.36
C TYR A 121 -2.44 0.79 -11.40
N VAL A 122 -1.65 0.58 -10.35
CA VAL A 122 -0.34 1.20 -10.17
C VAL A 122 0.72 0.12 -10.06
N ASP A 123 1.63 0.07 -11.02
CA ASP A 123 2.88 -0.68 -10.89
C ASP A 123 3.87 0.14 -10.04
N LEU A 124 4.07 -0.29 -8.80
CA LEU A 124 4.89 0.42 -7.82
C LEU A 124 6.38 0.46 -8.21
N ASN A 125 6.88 -0.59 -8.88
CA ASN A 125 8.27 -0.66 -9.32
C ASN A 125 8.50 0.27 -10.49
N TYR A 126 7.59 0.28 -11.48
CA TYR A 126 7.60 1.24 -12.58
C TYR A 126 7.56 2.68 -12.06
N TRP A 127 6.65 2.97 -11.12
CA TRP A 127 6.49 4.33 -10.58
C TRP A 127 7.70 4.78 -9.77
N ALA A 128 8.35 3.89 -9.00
CA ALA A 128 9.58 4.22 -8.27
C ALA A 128 10.74 4.66 -9.19
N LEU A 129 10.74 4.20 -10.45
CA LEU A 129 11.75 4.54 -11.45
C LEU A 129 11.42 5.80 -12.27
N GLN A 130 10.26 6.42 -12.06
CA GLN A 130 9.92 7.68 -12.71
C GLN A 130 10.76 8.84 -12.17
N GLU A 131 10.94 9.86 -13.01
CA GLU A 131 11.74 11.05 -12.67
C GLU A 131 11.22 11.78 -11.42
N ILE A 132 9.90 11.92 -11.31
CA ILE A 132 9.23 12.53 -10.15
C ILE A 132 9.52 11.78 -8.83
N ASN A 133 9.91 10.50 -8.93
CA ASN A 133 10.26 9.64 -7.81
C ASN A 133 11.77 9.38 -7.71
N SER A 134 12.59 10.26 -8.27
CA SER A 134 14.06 10.23 -8.19
C SER A 134 14.74 9.04 -8.90
N ARG A 135 14.02 8.34 -9.79
CA ARG A 135 14.56 7.20 -10.58
C ARG A 135 15.23 6.11 -9.72
N LYS A 136 14.78 5.91 -8.49
CA LYS A 136 15.38 4.98 -7.52
C LYS A 136 14.42 3.84 -7.22
N ALA A 137 14.83 2.62 -7.56
CA ALA A 137 14.09 1.39 -7.26
C ALA A 137 13.69 1.28 -5.77
N LEU A 138 12.61 0.56 -5.50
CA LEU A 138 12.28 0.14 -4.14
C LEU A 138 13.32 -0.90 -3.70
N ALA A 139 13.72 -0.83 -2.43
CA ALA A 139 14.59 -1.85 -1.87
C ALA A 139 13.77 -3.11 -1.60
N PRO A 140 14.34 -4.32 -1.79
CA PRO A 140 13.67 -5.54 -1.37
C PRO A 140 13.34 -5.52 0.12
N GLY A 141 12.18 -6.06 0.48
CA GLY A 141 11.72 -6.18 1.86
C GLY A 141 10.24 -5.86 2.07
N ASN A 142 9.85 -5.83 3.34
CA ASN A 142 8.47 -5.66 3.79
C ASN A 142 8.13 -4.19 4.06
N TYR A 143 6.96 -3.77 3.59
CA TYR A 143 6.43 -2.43 3.74
C TYR A 143 4.99 -2.43 4.24
N ASN A 144 4.65 -1.41 5.02
CA ASN A 144 3.28 -0.96 5.21
C ASN A 144 3.00 0.12 4.17
N LEU A 145 2.01 -0.14 3.32
CA LEU A 145 1.60 0.73 2.23
C LEU A 145 0.33 1.50 2.60
N SER A 146 0.38 2.81 2.46
CA SER A 146 -0.79 3.70 2.56
C SER A 146 -0.91 4.54 1.30
N VAL A 147 -2.13 4.90 0.94
CA VAL A 147 -2.41 5.75 -0.23
C VAL A 147 -3.27 6.91 0.22
N SER A 148 -3.03 8.09 -0.35
CA SER A 148 -3.93 9.23 -0.27
C SER A 148 -4.31 9.72 -1.66
N TYR A 149 -5.56 10.15 -1.80
CA TYR A 149 -6.09 10.90 -2.92
C TYR A 149 -6.52 12.29 -2.46
N LYS A 150 -5.92 13.34 -3.01
CA LYS A 150 -6.16 14.74 -2.63
C LYS A 150 -6.48 15.58 -3.85
N ALA A 151 -7.68 16.16 -3.88
CA ALA A 151 -8.19 16.97 -5.00
C ALA A 151 -8.35 18.45 -4.61
N GLN A 152 -7.48 18.97 -3.73
CA GLN A 152 -7.43 20.41 -3.47
C GLN A 152 -7.00 21.12 -4.75
N ASP A 153 -7.72 22.17 -5.10
CA ASP A 153 -7.41 23.04 -6.24
C ASP A 153 -7.50 22.38 -7.63
N CYS A 154 -8.41 21.42 -7.85
CA CYS A 154 -8.82 21.12 -9.23
C CYS A 154 -9.33 22.42 -9.86
N PHE A 155 -8.51 23.00 -10.76
CA PHE A 155 -8.50 24.35 -11.35
C PHE A 155 -9.83 24.92 -11.91
N TYR A 156 -10.95 24.19 -11.83
CA TYR A 156 -12.27 24.65 -12.23
C TYR A 156 -13.23 24.66 -11.04
N PRO A 157 -13.66 25.85 -10.57
CA PRO A 157 -14.70 25.97 -9.54
C PRO A 157 -16.08 25.66 -10.13
N SER A 158 -16.29 24.40 -10.53
CA SER A 158 -17.62 23.86 -10.79
C SER A 158 -18.07 23.11 -9.54
N LYS A 159 -19.33 23.32 -9.14
CA LYS A 159 -19.95 22.71 -7.96
C LYS A 159 -19.96 21.18 -7.98
N ASP A 160 -19.73 20.57 -9.14
CA ASP A 160 -19.80 19.13 -9.32
C ASP A 160 -18.47 18.44 -9.01
N TYR A 161 -17.37 19.18 -8.87
CA TYR A 161 -16.07 18.60 -8.55
C TYR A 161 -15.99 18.25 -7.07
N TRP A 162 -15.60 17.02 -6.79
CA TRP A 162 -15.27 16.62 -5.43
C TRP A 162 -13.96 17.30 -5.02
N ASN A 163 -13.97 17.92 -3.84
CA ASN A 163 -12.81 18.57 -3.24
C ASN A 163 -12.64 18.05 -1.81
N GLY A 164 -11.45 17.55 -1.51
CA GLY A 164 -11.13 16.97 -0.22
C GLY A 164 -9.91 16.06 -0.29
N GLU A 165 -9.79 15.24 0.74
CA GLU A 165 -8.79 14.18 0.85
C GLU A 165 -9.45 12.89 1.36
N VAL A 166 -9.07 11.76 0.76
CA VAL A 166 -9.39 10.40 1.24
C VAL A 166 -8.11 9.59 1.26
N SER A 167 -7.98 8.69 2.23
CA SER A 167 -6.81 7.82 2.38
C SER A 167 -7.23 6.40 2.71
N ALA A 168 -6.39 5.41 2.38
CA ALA A 168 -6.62 4.00 2.66
C ALA A 168 -5.29 3.31 3.00
N GLY A 169 -5.37 2.23 3.79
CA GLY A 169 -4.22 1.54 4.38
C GLY A 169 -4.16 1.70 5.91
N PRO A 170 -3.10 1.20 6.57
CA PRO A 170 -1.96 0.52 5.97
C PRO A 170 -2.33 -0.90 5.46
N LEU A 171 -1.68 -1.32 4.38
CA LEU A 171 -1.75 -2.69 3.83
C LEU A 171 -0.34 -3.25 3.66
N PHE A 172 -0.15 -4.54 3.94
CA PHE A 172 1.16 -5.17 3.82
C PHE A 172 1.56 -5.34 2.34
N TYR A 173 2.80 -5.00 2.02
CA TYR A 173 3.38 -5.14 0.68
C TYR A 173 4.82 -5.67 0.77
N GLU A 174 5.14 -6.69 -0.01
CA GLU A 174 6.48 -7.28 -0.12
C GLU A 174 7.10 -6.91 -1.47
N VAL A 175 8.25 -6.24 -1.43
CA VAL A 175 9.12 -6.05 -2.61
C VAL A 175 10.08 -7.23 -2.66
N LYS A 176 10.00 -8.02 -3.74
CA LYS A 176 10.87 -9.17 -4.00
C LYS A 176 12.23 -8.75 -4.54
#